data_AF-A0A924TS50-F1
#
_entry.id   AF-A0A924TS50-F1
#
_cell.length_a   1.000
_cell.length_b   1.000
_cell.length_c   1.000
_cell.angle_alpha   90.00
_cell.angle_beta   90.00
_cell.angle_gamma   90.00
#
_symmetry.space_group_name_H-M   'P 1'
#
loop_
_entity.id
_entity.type
_entity.pdbx_description
1 polymer ?
#
loop_
_entity_poly.entity_id
_entity_poly.type
_entity_poly.pdbx_seq_one_letter_code
_entity_poly.pdbx_strand_id
1 'polypeptide(L)'
;MVTKKPKGLGLGLEALLGPRVADNGPADASRPTTLKLSQLQPGKYQPRTRMDEGSLYELAESIKSQGIMQPILVRPLGEQGRQAGQAKPPGLFAATGAL
;
A
#
# COMPACT_ATOMS: atom_id res chain seq x y z
N MET A 1 23.87 -17.92 -55.29
CA MET A 1 23.67 -16.53 -54.79
C MET A 1 22.92 -16.60 -53.48
N VAL A 2 23.39 -15.86 -52.46
CA VAL A 2 23.08 -16.02 -51.02
C VAL A 2 21.67 -15.55 -50.66
N THR A 3 20.94 -16.40 -49.92
CA THR A 3 19.67 -16.10 -49.27
C THR A 3 19.90 -15.21 -48.03
N LYS A 4 19.29 -14.03 -48.00
CA LYS A 4 19.47 -13.05 -46.93
C LYS A 4 18.66 -13.50 -45.70
N LYS A 5 19.34 -13.98 -44.66
CA LYS A 5 18.74 -14.42 -43.39
C LYS A 5 18.01 -13.26 -42.70
N PRO A 6 16.78 -13.44 -42.17
CA PRO A 6 16.11 -12.40 -41.41
C PRO A 6 16.90 -12.13 -40.12
N LYS A 7 17.25 -10.86 -39.95
CA LYS A 7 17.95 -10.32 -38.78
C LYS A 7 17.03 -10.54 -37.57
N GLY A 8 17.50 -11.33 -36.60
CA GLY A 8 16.68 -11.78 -35.46
C GLY A 8 16.05 -10.64 -34.68
N LEU A 9 15.07 -10.97 -33.84
CA LEU A 9 14.41 -10.10 -32.86
C LEU A 9 15.45 -9.60 -31.83
N GLY A 10 16.34 -8.71 -32.26
CA GLY A 10 17.56 -8.30 -31.56
C GLY A 10 17.36 -7.15 -30.59
N LEU A 11 16.12 -6.82 -30.24
CA LEU A 11 15.79 -5.87 -29.18
C LEU A 11 14.93 -6.63 -28.17
N GLY A 12 15.57 -7.27 -27.20
CA GLY A 12 14.88 -7.94 -26.09
C GLY A 12 14.03 -6.98 -25.26
N LEU A 13 13.42 -7.48 -24.18
CA LEU A 13 12.54 -6.73 -23.26
C LEU A 13 13.12 -5.38 -22.79
N GLU A 14 14.44 -5.22 -22.83
CA GLU A 14 15.17 -3.98 -22.56
C GLU A 14 14.72 -2.79 -23.43
N ALA A 15 14.31 -3.01 -24.68
CA ALA A 15 13.78 -1.94 -25.55
C ALA A 15 12.37 -1.49 -25.14
N LEU A 16 11.63 -2.36 -24.46
CA LEU A 16 10.26 -2.13 -24.00
C LEU A 16 10.24 -1.54 -22.58
N LEU A 17 11.25 -1.87 -21.75
CA LEU A 17 11.35 -1.42 -20.36
C LEU A 17 12.04 -0.04 -20.19
N GLY A 18 12.67 0.50 -21.24
CA GLY A 18 13.33 1.81 -21.18
C GLY A 18 14.48 1.86 -20.16
N PRO A 19 15.10 3.03 -19.95
CA PRO A 19 16.13 3.17 -18.91
C PRO A 19 15.53 2.73 -17.58
N ARG A 20 16.14 1.71 -16.95
CA ARG A 20 15.74 1.21 -15.63
C ARG A 20 15.53 2.42 -14.73
N VAL A 21 14.30 2.60 -14.27
CA VAL A 21 13.98 3.61 -13.26
C VAL A 21 14.87 3.27 -12.08
N ALA A 22 15.95 4.04 -11.91
CA ALA A 22 16.77 3.96 -10.74
C ALA A 22 15.84 4.31 -9.57
N ASP A 23 15.63 3.33 -8.69
CA ASP A 23 14.94 3.48 -7.43
C ASP A 23 15.82 4.35 -6.50
N ASN A 24 15.91 5.64 -6.83
CA ASN A 24 16.69 6.64 -6.13
C ASN A 24 15.78 7.85 -5.88
N GLY A 25 14.73 7.63 -5.07
CA GLY A 25 14.19 8.69 -4.23
C GLY A 25 15.11 8.86 -3.01
N PRO A 26 15.29 10.07 -2.46
CA PRO A 26 16.24 10.32 -1.39
C PRO A 26 15.86 9.48 -0.16
N ALA A 27 16.75 8.54 0.10
CA ALA A 27 16.79 7.72 1.27
C ALA A 27 17.14 8.57 2.50
N ASP A 28 16.13 9.14 3.16
CA ASP A 28 16.10 9.09 4.63
C ASP A 28 15.68 7.64 5.03
N ALA A 29 16.43 6.65 4.53
CA ALA A 29 16.06 5.23 4.50
C ALA A 29 16.64 4.42 5.67
N SER A 30 17.05 5.07 6.76
CA SER A 30 17.76 4.36 7.82
C SER A 30 16.86 3.79 8.93
N ARG A 31 15.55 4.07 8.96
CA ARG A 31 14.66 3.40 9.92
C ARG A 31 13.20 3.42 9.49
N PRO A 32 12.45 2.31 9.63
CA PRO A 32 11.00 2.36 9.58
C PRO A 32 10.50 3.34 10.64
N THR A 33 9.77 4.38 10.22
CA THR A 33 9.18 5.36 11.13
C THR A 33 7.91 4.79 11.74
N THR A 34 7.76 4.90 13.07
CA THR A 34 6.52 4.55 13.76
C THR A 34 5.51 5.69 13.63
N LEU A 35 4.31 5.38 13.15
CA LEU A 35 3.19 6.32 13.06
C LEU A 35 2.02 5.82 13.92
N LYS A 36 1.21 6.75 14.45
CA LYS A 36 -0.01 6.39 15.16
C LYS A 36 -1.05 5.91 14.16
N LEU A 37 -1.78 4.84 14.49
CA LEU A 37 -2.87 4.33 13.64
C LEU A 37 -3.94 5.38 13.33
N SER A 38 -4.18 6.31 14.25
CA SER A 38 -5.12 7.43 14.07
C SER A 38 -4.70 8.47 13.02
N GLN A 39 -3.44 8.42 12.57
CA GLN A 39 -2.93 9.26 11.48
C GLN A 39 -3.03 8.56 10.12
N LEU A 40 -3.43 7.28 10.09
CA LEU A 40 -3.56 6.50 8.87
C LEU A 40 -5.03 6.42 8.45
N GLN A 41 -5.25 6.47 7.14
CA GLN A 41 -6.55 6.23 6.54
C GLN A 41 -6.40 5.36 5.29
N PRO A 42 -7.38 4.49 4.99
CA PRO A 42 -7.38 3.76 3.74
C PRO A 42 -7.44 4.72 2.55
N GLY A 43 -6.80 4.35 1.44
CA GLY A 43 -6.90 5.09 0.18
C GLY A 43 -8.32 5.03 -0.40
N LYS A 44 -8.76 6.09 -1.09
CA LYS A 44 -10.08 6.14 -1.75
C LYS A 44 -10.27 5.05 -2.81
N TYR A 45 -9.20 4.70 -3.51
CA TYR A 45 -9.22 3.74 -4.61
C TYR A 45 -8.55 2.44 -4.17
N GLN A 46 -9.16 1.75 -3.21
CA GLN A 46 -8.78 0.38 -2.86
C GLN A 46 -9.53 -0.60 -3.77
N PRO A 47 -8.88 -1.24 -4.77
CA PRO A 47 -9.56 -2.16 -5.67
C PRO A 47 -10.00 -3.45 -4.95
N ARG A 48 -9.27 -3.86 -3.90
CA ARG A 48 -9.62 -5.00 -3.06
C ARG A 48 -10.42 -4.52 -1.85
N THR A 49 -11.75 -4.54 -1.97
CA THR A 49 -12.68 -4.08 -0.92
C THR A 49 -13.22 -5.21 -0.05
N ARG A 50 -13.18 -6.46 -0.54
CA ARG A 50 -13.63 -7.64 0.20
C ARG A 50 -12.44 -8.47 0.67
N MET A 51 -12.42 -8.77 1.96
CA MET A 51 -11.50 -9.69 2.60
C MET A 51 -12.31 -10.68 3.42
N ASP A 52 -11.83 -11.91 3.47
CA ASP A 52 -12.41 -12.96 4.30
C ASP A 52 -12.05 -12.73 5.78
N GLU A 53 -13.03 -12.91 6.67
CA GLU A 53 -12.87 -12.62 8.10
C GLU A 53 -11.89 -13.59 8.78
N GLY A 54 -11.89 -14.87 8.38
CA GLY A 54 -10.94 -15.86 8.90
C GLY A 54 -9.50 -15.51 8.54
N SER A 55 -9.27 -15.16 7.27
CA SER A 55 -7.96 -14.72 6.78
C SER A 55 -7.45 -13.46 7.49
N LEU A 56 -8.36 -12.53 7.85
CA LEU A 56 -7.99 -11.33 8.63
C LEU A 56 -7.58 -11.69 10.05
N TYR A 57 -8.26 -12.65 10.68
CA TYR A 57 -7.94 -13.09 12.03
C TYR A 57 -6.57 -13.77 12.07
N GLU A 58 -6.30 -14.67 11.13
CA GLU A 58 -4.99 -15.33 10.99
C GLU A 58 -3.87 -14.32 10.77
N LEU A 59 -4.10 -13.31 9.92
CA LEU A 59 -3.14 -12.23 9.70
C LEU A 59 -2.89 -11.41 10.97
N ALA A 60 -3.93 -11.11 11.74
CA ALA A 60 -3.80 -10.37 13.00
C ALA A 60 -2.96 -11.16 14.03
N GLU A 61 -3.18 -12.47 14.16
CA GLU A 61 -2.38 -13.33 15.04
C GLU A 61 -0.91 -13.45 14.57
N SER A 62 -0.69 -13.52 13.26
CA SER A 62 0.66 -13.49 12.68
C SER A 62 1.39 -12.17 12.99
N ILE A 63 0.72 -11.02 12.80
CA ILE A 63 1.27 -9.70 13.11
C ILE A 63 1.54 -9.55 14.61
N LYS A 64 0.71 -10.11 15.50
CA LYS A 64 0.96 -10.08 16.95
C LYS A 64 2.19 -10.88 17.35
N SER A 65 2.41 -12.05 16.75
CA SER A 65 3.49 -12.97 17.11
C SER A 65 4.84 -12.60 16.51
N GLN A 66 4.87 -12.17 15.24
CA GLN A 66 6.10 -11.90 14.49
C GLN A 66 6.33 -10.41 14.24
N GLY A 67 5.34 -9.57 14.50
CA GLY A 67 5.37 -8.17 14.11
C GLY A 67 5.06 -7.97 12.63
N ILE A 68 5.21 -6.72 12.18
CA ILE A 68 5.01 -6.36 10.77
C ILE A 68 6.30 -6.67 10.00
N MET A 69 6.24 -7.62 9.07
CA MET A 69 7.40 -8.03 8.26
C MET A 69 7.87 -6.94 7.28
N GLN A 70 6.93 -6.17 6.72
CA GLN A 70 7.21 -5.11 5.75
C GLN A 70 6.52 -3.82 6.15
N PRO A 71 7.24 -2.68 6.21
CA PRO A 71 6.62 -1.39 6.47
C PRO A 71 5.52 -1.07 5.46
N ILE A 72 4.45 -0.44 5.94
CA ILE A 72 3.35 0.00 5.10
C ILE A 72 3.75 1.30 4.39
N LEU A 73 3.59 1.34 3.07
CA LEU A 73 3.80 2.55 2.29
C LEU A 73 2.67 3.55 2.56
N VAL A 74 3.06 4.77 2.92
CA VAL A 74 2.14 5.86 3.21
C VAL A 74 2.52 7.10 2.43
N ARG A 75 1.53 7.94 2.12
CA ARG A 75 1.72 9.25 1.50
C ARG A 75 1.13 10.31 2.43
N PRO A 76 1.85 11.41 2.71
CA PRO A 76 1.29 12.51 3.48
C PRO A 76 0.07 13.08 2.75
N LEU A 77 -0.98 13.36 3.51
CA LEU A 77 -2.16 14.06 3.06
C LEU A 77 -2.11 15.45 3.69
N GLY A 78 -2.02 16.52 2.88
CA GLY A 78 -2.02 17.90 3.40
C GLY A 78 -3.31 18.25 4.14
N GLU A 79 -3.46 19.48 4.64
CA GLU A 79 -4.66 19.87 5.42
C GLU A 79 -6.00 19.63 4.69
N GLN A 80 -5.99 19.70 3.35
CA GLN A 80 -7.14 19.41 2.49
C GLN A 80 -7.22 17.94 2.03
N GLY A 81 -6.24 17.12 2.42
CA GLY A 81 -6.03 15.76 1.91
C GLY A 81 -6.76 14.68 2.69
N ARG A 82 -7.52 15.00 3.75
CA ARG A 82 -8.46 14.04 4.36
C ARG A 82 -9.49 13.67 3.31
N GLN A 83 -9.24 12.54 2.64
CA GLN A 83 -10.09 12.11 1.53
C GLN A 83 -11.49 11.85 2.07
N ALA A 84 -12.44 12.69 1.65
CA ALA A 84 -13.85 12.64 2.00
C ALA A 84 -14.41 11.28 1.55
N GLY A 85 -14.53 10.36 2.49
CA GLY A 85 -14.98 9.00 2.19
C GLY A 85 -15.20 8.10 3.39
N GLN A 86 -14.66 8.42 4.58
CA GLN A 86 -14.90 7.61 5.78
C GLN A 86 -14.54 8.39 7.06
N ALA A 87 -15.31 9.42 7.38
CA ALA A 87 -15.44 9.83 8.78
C ALA A 87 -16.40 8.83 9.43
N LYS A 88 -15.89 7.78 10.10
CA LYS A 88 -16.71 7.05 11.05
C LYS A 88 -17.06 8.06 12.16
N PRO A 89 -18.33 8.43 12.36
CA PRO A 89 -18.68 9.35 13.44
C PRO A 89 -18.23 8.72 14.77
N PRO A 90 -17.72 9.50 15.73
CA PRO A 90 -17.49 8.98 17.07
C PRO A 90 -18.81 8.40 17.56
N GLY A 91 -18.78 7.12 17.94
CA GLY A 91 -19.93 6.42 18.47
C GLY A 91 -20.50 7.24 19.61
N LEU A 92 -21.70 7.77 19.40
CA LEU A 92 -22.57 8.27 20.45
C LEU A 92 -22.99 7.03 21.25
N PHE A 93 -22.14 6.60 22.19
CA PHE A 93 -22.53 5.69 23.25
C PHE A 93 -23.49 6.47 24.15
N ALA A 94 -24.76 6.54 23.75
CA ALA A 94 -25.84 6.87 24.65
C ALA A 94 -26.03 5.68 25.60
N ALA A 95 -25.21 5.66 26.65
CA ALA A 95 -25.51 4.91 27.86
C ALA A 95 -26.54 5.73 28.64
N THR A 96 -27.82 5.47 28.39
CA THR A 96 -28.88 5.77 29.35
C THR A 96 -29.59 4.47 29.68
N GLY A 97 -28.92 3.68 30.52
CA GLY A 97 -29.59 2.80 31.46
C GLY A 97 -29.43 3.41 32.84
N ALA A 98 -30.49 4.01 33.38
CA ALA A 98 -30.64 4.28 34.80
C ALA A 98 -32.13 4.47 35.10
N LEU A 99 -32.70 3.40 35.67
CA LEU A 99 -33.88 3.32 36.54
C LEU A 99 -35.26 3.53 35.89
#